data_AF-A0A9P8PZR7-F1
#
_entry.id   AF-A0A9P8PZR7-F1
#
_cell.length_a   1.000
_cell.length_b   1.000
_cell.length_c   1.000
_cell.angle_alpha   90.00
_cell.angle_beta   90.00
_cell.angle_gamma   90.00
#
_symmetry.space_group_name_H-M   'P 1'
#
loop_
_entity.id
_entity.type
_entity.pdbx_description
1 polymer ?
#
loop_
_entity_poly.entity_id
_entity_poly.type
_entity_poly.pdbx_seq_one_letter_code
_entity_poly.pdbx_strand_id
1 'polypeptide(L)'
;MSLAYDENTVLTPDQVKALELYEEGSTKESTGLMSDAIFCYSRALRLYDNVERLYRKKLNYEYQKELASREPIVTTTAKLKNLNLNNNDGEENEQNTKEDEEEFVTQLDPCWLLEILSDDILVEIISILILKDPFAHISLSHTCKKLSQLSFNSSAYKQLCKIIYPKQVYSESALELNDITKNQDRMVKNWDFNWELMLNDRPFIKYHGLYISKVTYISEGARESSFYAPVKLVTYFRYLRFYPDGTVFKLTTTDEPNQIVPQFSRENQPHLKNSFISRFQLEMDGQILIKRESEDYNFLEELEIVSLGYRKFHRLNWISSSYINEDGEKGYFTLKKEKPFNFSGVKAYHKI
;
A
#
# COMPACT_ATOMS: atom_id res chain seq x y z
N MET A 1 -29.42 2.51 25.85
CA MET A 1 -28.12 2.80 25.22
C MET A 1 -28.42 3.33 23.83
N SER A 2 -28.35 4.64 23.63
CA SER A 2 -28.65 5.25 22.32
C SER A 2 -27.52 4.92 21.35
N LEU A 3 -27.83 4.21 20.27
CA LEU A 3 -26.95 4.08 19.10
C LEU A 3 -26.92 5.43 18.38
N ALA A 4 -26.18 6.39 18.95
CA ALA A 4 -25.88 7.66 18.31
C ALA A 4 -24.77 7.39 17.29
N TYR A 5 -25.10 7.57 16.02
CA TYR A 5 -24.16 7.35 14.94
C TYR A 5 -23.35 8.61 14.58
N ASP A 6 -23.76 9.75 15.12
CA ASP A 6 -23.12 11.06 15.05
C ASP A 6 -23.26 11.69 16.44
N GLU A 7 -22.23 12.37 16.95
CA GLU A 7 -22.23 12.97 18.30
C GLU A 7 -23.36 13.99 18.53
N ASN A 8 -24.01 14.45 17.45
CA ASN A 8 -25.05 15.48 17.46
C ASN A 8 -26.46 15.00 17.07
N THR A 9 -26.70 13.70 16.84
CA THR A 9 -28.04 13.20 16.44
C THR A 9 -28.66 12.29 17.49
N VAL A 10 -29.67 12.79 18.19
CA VAL A 10 -30.51 12.00 19.11
C VAL A 10 -31.63 11.33 18.31
N LEU A 11 -31.51 10.02 18.09
CA LEU A 11 -32.53 9.20 17.44
C LEU A 11 -33.63 8.81 18.44
N THR A 12 -34.88 8.74 17.98
CA THR A 12 -35.98 8.22 18.80
C THR A 12 -35.86 6.70 18.97
N PRO A 13 -36.45 6.09 20.02
CA PRO A 13 -36.41 4.64 20.23
C PRO A 13 -36.93 3.85 19.03
N ASP A 14 -37.97 4.36 18.37
CA ASP A 14 -38.54 3.73 17.17
C ASP A 14 -37.60 3.82 15.96
N GLN A 15 -36.86 4.94 15.81
CA GLN A 15 -35.86 5.08 14.75
C GLN A 15 -34.68 4.14 14.93
N VAL A 16 -34.21 3.95 16.17
CA VAL A 16 -33.12 3.01 16.49
C VAL A 16 -33.57 1.58 16.15
N LYS A 17 -34.75 1.18 16.62
CA LYS A 17 -35.29 -0.16 16.39
C LYS A 17 -35.56 -0.44 14.91
N ALA A 18 -36.03 0.56 14.18
CA ALA A 18 -36.24 0.47 12.75
C ALA A 18 -34.93 0.34 11.97
N LEU A 19 -33.87 1.04 12.40
CA LEU A 19 -32.54 0.95 11.81
C LEU A 19 -31.86 -0.40 12.07
N GLU A 20 -31.99 -0.96 13.28
CA GLU A 20 -31.53 -2.32 13.61
C GLU A 20 -32.21 -3.38 12.72
N LEU A 21 -33.52 -3.30 12.54
CA LEU A 21 -34.27 -4.22 11.67
C LEU A 21 -33.86 -4.06 10.19
N TYR A 22 -33.52 -2.85 9.76
CA TYR A 22 -33.03 -2.59 8.41
C TYR A 22 -31.63 -3.20 8.19
N GLU A 23 -30.76 -3.14 9.20
CA GLU A 23 -29.45 -3.80 9.20
C GLU A 23 -29.55 -5.32 9.17
N GLU A 24 -30.46 -5.88 9.98
CA GLU A 24 -30.75 -7.31 9.96
C GLU A 24 -31.25 -7.75 8.58
N GLY A 25 -32.12 -6.95 7.94
CA GLY A 25 -32.54 -7.19 6.56
C GLY A 25 -31.37 -7.21 5.58
N SER A 26 -30.44 -6.26 5.71
CA SER A 26 -29.25 -6.13 4.85
C SER A 26 -28.30 -7.33 4.97
N THR A 27 -28.12 -7.87 6.17
CA THR A 27 -27.31 -9.08 6.39
C THR A 27 -28.00 -10.35 5.88
N LYS A 28 -29.33 -10.44 5.97
CA LYS A 28 -30.09 -11.56 5.39
C LYS A 28 -30.09 -11.52 3.86
N GLU A 29 -30.14 -10.35 3.26
CA GLU A 29 -30.00 -10.18 1.81
C GLU A 29 -28.60 -10.60 1.34
N SER A 30 -27.54 -10.21 2.04
CA SER A 30 -26.17 -10.60 1.68
C SER A 30 -25.90 -12.10 1.81
N THR A 31 -26.63 -12.79 2.68
CA THR A 31 -26.58 -14.25 2.85
C THR A 31 -27.52 -15.02 1.91
N GLY A 32 -28.32 -14.31 1.10
CA GLY A 32 -29.24 -14.91 0.12
C GLY A 32 -30.62 -15.32 0.66
N LEU A 33 -30.95 -14.96 1.91
CA LEU A 33 -32.24 -15.24 2.55
C LEU A 33 -33.25 -14.13 2.25
N MET A 34 -33.68 -14.06 0.99
CA MET A 34 -34.43 -12.91 0.46
C MET A 34 -35.83 -12.73 1.08
N SER A 35 -36.55 -13.82 1.35
CA SER A 35 -37.87 -13.78 1.99
C SER A 35 -37.81 -13.13 3.38
N ASP A 36 -36.78 -13.49 4.15
CA ASP A 36 -36.62 -13.04 5.52
C ASP A 36 -36.09 -11.60 5.56
N ALA A 37 -35.26 -11.23 4.59
CA ALA A 37 -34.82 -9.86 4.38
C ALA A 37 -36.02 -8.93 4.13
N ILE A 38 -36.92 -9.30 3.21
CA ILE A 38 -38.15 -8.52 2.91
C ILE A 38 -39.01 -8.34 4.16
N PHE A 39 -39.15 -9.38 4.98
CA PHE A 39 -39.88 -9.29 6.25
C PHE A 39 -39.24 -8.24 7.18
N CYS A 40 -37.92 -8.28 7.37
CA CYS A 40 -37.17 -7.31 8.17
C CYS A 40 -37.37 -5.87 7.65
N TYR A 41 -37.27 -5.64 6.34
CA TYR A 41 -37.47 -4.32 5.74
C TYR A 41 -38.91 -3.81 5.89
N SER A 42 -39.90 -4.66 5.68
CA SER A 42 -41.31 -4.28 5.84
C SER A 42 -41.62 -3.87 7.29
N ARG A 43 -41.01 -4.55 8.26
CA ARG A 43 -41.17 -4.25 9.67
C ARG A 43 -40.46 -2.95 10.06
N ALA A 44 -39.29 -2.68 9.47
CA ALA A 44 -38.59 -1.41 9.64
C ALA A 44 -39.40 -0.22 9.11
N LEU A 45 -39.96 -0.32 7.89
CA LEU A 45 -40.79 0.72 7.28
C LEU A 45 -42.07 1.01 8.08
N ARG A 46 -42.66 0.00 8.71
CA ARG A 46 -43.82 0.18 9.61
C ARG A 46 -43.49 0.97 10.88
N LEU A 47 -42.25 0.88 11.37
CA LEU A 47 -41.81 1.63 12.55
C LEU A 47 -41.42 3.06 12.20
N TYR A 48 -40.75 3.25 11.07
CA TYR A 48 -40.41 4.58 10.57
C TYR A 48 -40.38 4.57 9.04
N ASP A 49 -41.10 5.50 8.42
CA ASP A 49 -41.29 5.50 6.96
C ASP A 49 -39.99 5.87 6.21
N ASN A 50 -39.12 6.67 6.83
CA ASN A 50 -37.89 7.19 6.22
C ASN A 50 -36.59 6.49 6.72
N VAL A 51 -36.68 5.21 7.11
CA VAL A 51 -35.52 4.46 7.67
C VAL A 51 -34.36 4.39 6.68
N GLU A 52 -34.64 4.25 5.39
CA GLU A 52 -33.60 4.21 4.36
C GLU A 52 -32.72 5.46 4.40
N ARG A 53 -33.31 6.65 4.60
CA ARG A 53 -32.55 7.91 4.68
C ARG A 53 -31.64 7.93 5.91
N LEU A 54 -32.10 7.40 7.04
CA LEU A 54 -31.28 7.27 8.26
C LEU A 54 -30.14 6.29 8.04
N TYR A 55 -30.43 5.15 7.42
CA TYR A 55 -29.42 4.14 7.11
C TYR A 55 -28.37 4.64 6.10
N ARG A 56 -28.77 5.40 5.07
CA ARG A 56 -27.83 6.06 4.14
C ARG A 56 -26.92 7.07 4.85
N LYS A 57 -27.48 7.87 5.76
CA LYS A 57 -26.68 8.80 6.58
C LYS A 57 -25.67 8.04 7.45
N LYS A 58 -26.10 6.92 8.03
CA LYS A 58 -25.23 6.00 8.77
C LYS A 58 -24.09 5.49 7.89
N LEU A 59 -24.39 4.88 6.76
CA LEU A 59 -23.35 4.37 5.84
C LEU A 59 -22.39 5.47 5.38
N ASN A 60 -22.91 6.68 5.11
CA ASN A 60 -22.09 7.83 4.75
C ASN A 60 -21.12 8.21 5.87
N TYR A 61 -21.56 8.32 7.12
CA TYR A 61 -20.62 8.63 8.20
C TYR A 61 -19.67 7.45 8.47
N GLU A 62 -20.07 6.20 8.22
CA GLU A 62 -19.18 5.02 8.35
C GLU A 62 -18.05 5.15 7.36
N TYR A 63 -18.43 5.43 6.11
CA TYR A 63 -17.52 5.70 5.02
C TYR A 63 -16.60 6.89 5.33
N GLN A 64 -17.11 8.00 5.85
CA GLN A 64 -16.29 9.17 6.21
C GLN A 64 -15.34 8.87 7.37
N LYS A 65 -15.77 8.14 8.39
CA LYS A 65 -14.91 7.67 9.49
C LYS A 65 -13.84 6.70 8.98
N GLU A 66 -14.20 5.82 8.05
CA GLU A 66 -13.27 4.93 7.37
C GLU A 66 -12.25 5.71 6.52
N LEU A 67 -12.62 6.86 5.95
CA LEU A 67 -11.70 7.77 5.26
C LEU A 67 -10.81 8.54 6.25
N ALA A 68 -11.35 9.06 7.35
CA ALA A 68 -10.62 9.84 8.35
C ALA A 68 -9.60 9.01 9.15
N SER A 69 -9.95 7.77 9.50
CA SER A 69 -9.02 6.83 10.14
C SER A 69 -7.85 6.39 9.24
N ARG A 70 -7.91 6.72 7.94
CA ARG A 70 -6.90 6.38 6.93
C ARG A 70 -5.98 7.54 6.55
N GLU A 71 -6.12 8.71 7.18
CA GLU A 71 -5.12 9.76 6.99
C GLU A 71 -3.73 9.23 7.37
N PRO A 72 -2.68 9.58 6.62
CA PRO A 72 -1.34 9.11 6.88
C PRO A 72 -0.91 9.50 8.30
N ILE A 73 -0.07 8.67 8.91
CA ILE A 73 0.63 8.86 10.18
C ILE A 73 1.51 10.12 10.11
N VAL A 74 0.90 11.31 10.04
CA VAL A 74 1.56 12.61 10.03
C VAL A 74 1.60 13.16 11.45
N THR A 75 0.72 12.72 12.34
CA THR A 75 0.60 13.27 13.70
C THR A 75 1.69 12.81 14.67
N THR A 76 2.45 11.76 14.39
CA THR A 76 3.67 11.44 15.17
C THR A 76 4.86 12.32 14.78
N THR A 77 4.85 12.93 13.58
CA THR A 77 5.94 13.80 13.12
C THR A 77 5.91 15.19 13.73
N ALA A 78 4.75 15.70 14.17
CA ALA A 78 4.69 16.96 14.91
C ALA A 78 5.35 16.85 16.30
N LYS A 79 5.30 15.67 16.94
CA LYS A 79 6.01 15.41 18.19
C LYS A 79 7.52 15.18 18.01
N LEU A 80 7.95 14.61 16.88
CA LEU A 80 9.37 14.37 16.59
C LEU A 80 10.09 15.59 15.96
N LYS A 81 9.40 16.46 15.22
CA LYS A 81 9.96 17.73 14.72
C LYS A 81 10.22 18.75 15.83
N ASN A 82 9.49 18.66 16.95
CA ASN A 82 9.73 19.52 18.11
C ASN A 82 10.94 19.08 18.96
N LEU A 83 11.60 17.97 18.62
CA LEU A 83 12.76 17.43 19.37
C LEU A 83 14.10 17.57 18.64
N ASN A 84 14.13 18.13 17.43
CA ASN A 84 15.41 18.39 16.75
C ASN A 84 15.22 19.47 15.69
N LEU A 85 15.61 20.69 16.05
CA LEU A 85 16.20 21.73 15.21
C LEU A 85 16.34 22.98 16.11
N ASN A 86 17.52 23.13 16.72
CA ASN A 86 18.19 24.40 17.01
C ASN A 86 19.49 24.10 17.75
N ASN A 87 20.50 23.60 17.02
CA ASN A 87 21.89 23.69 17.44
C ASN A 87 22.65 24.41 16.32
N ASN A 88 22.72 25.73 16.47
CA ASN A 88 23.87 26.57 16.18
C ASN A 88 23.46 28.00 16.51
N ASP A 89 23.79 28.44 17.72
CA ASP A 89 24.52 29.68 17.96
C ASP A 89 25.07 29.62 19.40
N GLY A 90 26.31 30.06 19.55
CA GLY A 90 27.08 29.93 20.79
C GLY A 90 26.67 30.91 21.89
N GLU A 91 27.37 30.69 23.01
CA GLU A 91 27.52 31.54 24.19
C GLU A 91 26.50 31.38 25.34
N GLU A 92 27.03 30.79 26.41
CA GLU A 92 26.79 31.08 27.83
C GLU A 92 25.36 30.98 28.37
N ASN A 93 25.10 29.91 29.14
CA ASN A 93 24.76 30.05 30.56
C ASN A 93 24.74 28.69 31.26
N GLU A 94 25.75 28.45 32.09
CA GLU A 94 25.64 27.56 33.24
C GLU A 94 24.57 28.10 34.18
N GLN A 95 23.53 27.32 34.47
CA GLN A 95 22.97 27.21 35.82
C GLN A 95 21.91 26.10 35.92
N ASN A 96 22.28 25.07 36.68
CA ASN A 96 21.46 24.32 37.63
C ASN A 96 20.10 23.75 37.16
N THR A 97 20.11 22.46 36.87
CA THR A 97 19.15 21.53 37.47
C THR A 97 19.85 20.18 37.62
N LYS A 98 20.48 19.98 38.78
CA LYS A 98 20.88 18.67 39.26
C LYS A 98 19.62 18.02 39.82
N GLU A 99 18.99 17.18 39.02
CA GLU A 99 18.11 16.14 39.54
C GLU A 99 18.84 14.81 39.32
N ASP A 100 19.05 14.12 40.43
CA ASP A 100 19.86 12.92 40.55
C ASP A 100 19.25 11.75 39.78
N GLU A 101 19.71 11.55 38.54
CA GLU A 101 19.62 10.24 37.88
C GLU A 101 20.92 9.48 38.21
N GLU A 102 20.86 8.62 39.22
CA GLU A 102 21.89 7.61 39.45
C GLU A 102 22.02 6.75 38.18
N GLU A 103 23.02 7.05 37.36
CA GLU A 103 23.44 6.23 36.23
C GLU A 103 23.82 4.84 36.76
N PHE A 104 22.91 3.87 36.61
CA PHE A 104 23.27 2.46 36.59
C PHE A 104 24.16 2.24 35.35
N VAL A 105 25.47 2.51 35.49
CA VAL A 105 26.49 2.11 34.52
C VAL A 105 26.55 0.59 34.56
N THR A 106 25.66 -0.05 33.81
CA THR A 106 25.86 -1.44 33.42
C THR A 106 27.15 -1.45 32.59
N GLN A 107 28.20 -2.04 33.15
CA GLN A 107 29.40 -2.37 32.38
C GLN A 107 28.95 -3.26 31.23
N LEU A 108 28.76 -2.69 30.04
CA LEU A 108 28.47 -3.47 28.85
C LEU A 108 29.71 -4.27 28.50
N ASP A 109 29.56 -5.60 28.49
CA ASP A 109 30.61 -6.47 27.99
C ASP A 109 30.99 -6.06 26.56
N PRO A 110 32.29 -6.04 26.23
CA PRO A 110 32.74 -5.65 24.91
C PRO A 110 32.16 -6.57 23.84
N CYS A 111 31.63 -6.00 22.77
CA CYS A 111 31.20 -6.77 21.62
C CYS A 111 32.44 -7.22 20.82
N TRP A 112 32.92 -8.44 21.09
CA TRP A 112 34.13 -8.98 20.45
C TRP A 112 34.10 -8.91 18.92
N LEU A 113 32.93 -9.00 18.30
CA LEU A 113 32.78 -8.83 16.85
C LEU A 113 33.29 -7.44 16.38
N LEU A 114 32.96 -6.39 17.10
CA LEU A 114 33.28 -5.01 16.74
C LEU A 114 34.70 -4.58 17.14
N GLU A 115 35.31 -5.31 18.07
CA GLU A 115 36.68 -5.09 18.53
C GLU A 115 37.71 -5.88 17.73
N ILE A 116 37.36 -7.11 17.31
CA ILE A 116 38.27 -7.99 16.57
C ILE A 116 38.30 -7.62 15.08
N LEU A 117 37.15 -7.28 14.49
CA LEU A 117 37.05 -7.02 13.06
C LEU A 117 37.24 -5.54 12.75
N SER A 118 38.06 -5.26 11.73
CA SER A 118 38.15 -3.92 11.16
C SER A 118 36.86 -3.55 10.42
N ASP A 119 36.64 -2.24 10.26
CA ASP A 119 35.46 -1.72 9.58
C ASP A 119 35.39 -2.20 8.12
N ASP A 120 36.52 -2.38 7.43
CA ASP A 120 36.56 -2.92 6.06
C ASP A 120 36.00 -4.36 5.98
N ILE A 121 36.37 -5.22 6.93
CA ILE A 121 35.88 -6.60 6.99
C ILE A 121 34.39 -6.61 7.31
N LEU A 122 33.94 -5.74 8.24
CA LEU A 122 32.53 -5.60 8.58
C LEU A 122 31.71 -5.13 7.37
N VAL A 123 32.21 -4.17 6.59
CA VAL A 123 31.57 -3.71 5.35
C VAL A 123 31.46 -4.81 4.30
N GLU A 124 32.48 -5.65 4.17
CA GLU A 124 32.44 -6.80 3.26
C GLU A 124 31.41 -7.85 3.73
N ILE A 125 31.36 -8.15 5.03
CA ILE A 125 30.36 -9.04 5.63
C ILE A 125 28.94 -8.50 5.37
N ILE A 126 28.73 -7.20 5.58
CA ILE A 126 27.47 -6.50 5.31
C ILE A 126 27.12 -6.59 3.82
N SER A 127 28.10 -6.43 2.92
CA SER A 127 27.89 -6.55 1.47
C SER A 127 27.45 -7.95 1.06
N ILE A 128 28.07 -8.99 1.64
CA ILE A 128 27.66 -10.38 1.45
C ILE A 128 26.26 -10.63 2.03
N LEU A 129 25.96 -10.04 3.19
CA LEU A 129 24.65 -10.15 3.83
C LEU A 129 23.56 -9.53 2.93
N ILE A 130 23.78 -8.36 2.36
CA ILE A 130 22.84 -7.72 1.43
C ILE A 130 22.57 -8.62 0.21
N LEU A 131 23.61 -9.24 -0.35
CA LEU A 131 23.48 -10.14 -1.49
C LEU A 131 22.67 -11.41 -1.16
N LYS A 132 22.77 -11.90 0.08
CA LYS A 132 22.04 -13.11 0.53
C LYS A 132 20.63 -12.81 1.02
N ASP A 133 20.49 -11.82 1.90
CA ASP A 133 19.23 -11.40 2.51
C ASP A 133 19.26 -9.89 2.87
N PRO A 134 18.68 -9.04 2.00
CA PRO A 134 18.57 -7.61 2.26
C PRO A 134 17.79 -7.24 3.54
N PHE A 135 16.89 -8.11 4.03
CA PHE A 135 16.11 -7.81 5.23
C PHE A 135 16.89 -8.08 6.51
N ALA A 136 17.73 -9.12 6.50
CA ALA A 136 18.67 -9.39 7.58
C ALA A 136 19.67 -8.23 7.74
N HIS A 137 20.10 -7.62 6.63
CA HIS A 137 20.93 -6.40 6.64
C HIS A 137 20.27 -5.24 7.39
N ILE A 138 19.00 -4.93 7.10
CA ILE A 138 18.26 -3.87 7.82
C ILE A 138 18.15 -4.23 9.31
N SER A 139 17.86 -5.50 9.62
CA SER A 139 17.78 -5.97 11.01
C SER A 139 19.11 -5.81 11.76
N LEU A 140 20.24 -6.09 11.09
CA LEU A 140 21.59 -5.87 11.62
C LEU A 140 21.84 -4.38 11.91
N SER A 141 21.36 -3.48 11.05
CA SER A 141 21.54 -2.04 11.24
C SER A 141 20.86 -1.48 12.50
N HIS A 142 19.90 -2.22 13.07
CA HIS A 142 19.17 -1.83 14.29
C HIS A 142 19.83 -2.31 15.59
N THR A 143 20.93 -3.07 15.54
CA THR A 143 21.53 -3.65 16.75
C THR A 143 22.44 -2.67 17.50
N CYS A 144 23.22 -1.85 16.78
CA CYS A 144 24.08 -0.84 17.39
C CYS A 144 24.36 0.34 16.45
N LYS A 145 24.78 1.48 17.02
CA LYS A 145 25.09 2.71 16.27
C LYS A 145 26.20 2.49 15.23
N LYS A 146 27.27 1.77 15.59
CA LYS A 146 28.40 1.47 14.69
C LYS A 146 27.95 0.65 13.47
N LEU A 147 27.22 -0.45 13.70
CA LEU A 147 26.69 -1.28 12.61
C LEU A 147 25.65 -0.54 11.77
N SER A 148 24.86 0.35 12.37
CA SER A 148 23.93 1.21 11.61
C SER A 148 24.68 2.08 10.60
N GLN A 149 25.74 2.78 11.04
CA GLN A 149 26.58 3.61 10.16
C GLN A 149 27.24 2.79 9.05
N LEU A 150 27.83 1.64 9.39
CA LEU A 150 28.48 0.77 8.41
C LEU A 150 27.47 0.13 7.42
N SER A 151 26.23 -0.12 7.87
CA SER A 151 25.18 -0.73 7.05
C SER A 151 24.67 0.20 5.96
N PHE A 152 24.75 1.52 6.13
CA PHE A 152 24.28 2.52 5.17
C PHE A 152 25.42 3.28 4.49
N ASN A 153 26.50 2.57 4.15
CA ASN A 153 27.59 3.15 3.37
C ASN A 153 27.34 3.08 1.86
N SER A 154 28.17 3.77 1.08
CA SER A 154 28.06 3.79 -0.39
C SER A 154 28.13 2.38 -1.02
N SER A 155 28.94 1.48 -0.45
CA SER A 155 29.04 0.09 -0.90
C SER A 155 27.73 -0.69 -0.74
N ALA A 156 27.02 -0.49 0.38
CA ALA A 156 25.73 -1.11 0.63
C ALA A 156 24.68 -0.65 -0.39
N TYR A 157 24.60 0.67 -0.64
CA TYR A 157 23.71 1.23 -1.66
C TYR A 157 24.04 0.69 -3.06
N LYS A 158 25.34 0.58 -3.39
CA LYS A 158 25.80 -0.04 -4.63
C LYS A 158 25.29 -1.48 -4.79
N GLN A 159 25.40 -2.31 -3.75
CA GLN A 159 24.89 -3.68 -3.79
C GLN A 159 23.37 -3.73 -3.96
N LEU A 160 22.63 -2.88 -3.24
CA LEU A 160 21.18 -2.79 -3.38
C LEU A 160 20.77 -2.41 -4.81
N CYS A 161 21.40 -1.39 -5.40
CA CYS A 161 21.15 -0.98 -6.77
C CYS A 161 21.42 -2.11 -7.78
N LYS A 162 22.50 -2.88 -7.57
CA LYS A 162 22.84 -4.04 -8.40
C LYS A 162 21.86 -5.20 -8.28
N ILE A 163 21.13 -5.32 -7.16
CA ILE A 163 20.08 -6.33 -6.98
C ILE A 163 18.76 -5.85 -7.60
N ILE A 164 18.41 -4.58 -7.40
CA ILE A 164 17.07 -4.04 -7.70
C ILE A 164 16.89 -3.73 -9.19
N TYR A 165 17.78 -2.91 -9.75
CA TYR A 165 17.57 -2.31 -11.07
C TYR A 165 17.72 -3.29 -12.25
N PRO A 166 18.62 -4.30 -12.22
CA PRO A 166 18.70 -5.28 -13.30
C PRO A 166 17.45 -6.16 -13.45
N LYS A 167 16.62 -6.27 -12.40
CA LYS A 167 15.34 -7.00 -12.42
C LYS A 167 14.18 -6.16 -12.99
N GLN A 168 14.36 -4.85 -13.16
CA GLN A 168 13.31 -3.97 -13.68
C GLN A 168 13.13 -4.17 -15.18
N VAL A 169 11.88 -4.11 -15.63
CA VAL A 169 11.51 -4.34 -17.05
C VAL A 169 11.10 -3.01 -17.66
N TYR A 170 12.02 -2.40 -18.39
CA TYR A 170 11.79 -1.11 -19.06
C TYR A 170 11.17 -1.28 -20.44
N SER A 171 10.46 -0.26 -20.93
CA SER A 171 10.02 -0.21 -22.33
C SER A 171 11.21 -0.05 -23.28
N GLU A 172 11.01 -0.42 -24.55
CA GLU A 172 12.03 -0.27 -25.60
C GLU A 172 12.44 1.19 -25.77
N SER A 173 11.45 2.09 -25.82
CA SER A 173 11.68 3.54 -25.88
C SER A 173 12.50 4.06 -24.70
N ALA A 174 12.24 3.57 -23.48
CA ALA A 174 13.00 3.97 -22.30
C ALA A 174 14.47 3.51 -22.39
N LEU A 175 14.70 2.29 -22.87
CA LEU A 175 16.03 1.71 -23.02
C LEU A 175 16.89 2.54 -23.99
N GLU A 176 16.32 2.92 -25.12
CA GLU A 176 17.01 3.69 -26.17
C GLU A 176 17.25 5.15 -25.76
N LEU A 177 16.23 5.84 -25.25
CA LEU A 177 16.31 7.28 -24.99
C LEU A 177 17.20 7.63 -23.79
N ASN A 178 17.27 6.74 -22.80
CA ASN A 178 17.97 6.99 -21.54
C ASN A 178 19.25 6.16 -21.37
N ASP A 179 19.71 5.49 -22.44
CA ASP A 179 20.87 4.60 -22.44
C ASP A 179 20.83 3.59 -21.26
N ILE A 180 19.65 3.02 -20.98
CA ILE A 180 19.48 2.15 -19.81
C ILE A 180 20.25 0.86 -20.03
N THR A 181 21.21 0.61 -19.16
CA THR A 181 21.99 -0.62 -19.18
C THR A 181 21.74 -1.48 -17.96
N LYS A 182 21.89 -2.81 -18.14
CA LYS A 182 21.93 -3.76 -17.02
C LYS A 182 23.13 -3.52 -16.10
N ASN A 183 24.19 -2.90 -16.61
CA ASN A 183 25.38 -2.58 -15.84
C ASN A 183 25.19 -1.29 -15.03
N GLN A 184 24.86 -1.44 -13.74
CA GLN A 184 24.58 -0.29 -12.88
C GLN A 184 25.80 0.59 -12.62
N ASP A 185 27.04 0.08 -12.79
CA ASP A 185 28.25 0.90 -12.66
C ASP A 185 28.35 1.97 -13.79
N ARG A 186 27.65 1.77 -14.91
CA ARG A 186 27.49 2.80 -15.95
C ARG A 186 26.33 3.74 -15.64
N MET A 187 25.21 3.20 -15.13
CA MET A 187 24.01 3.98 -14.82
C MET A 187 24.26 5.04 -13.74
N VAL A 188 25.04 4.72 -12.71
CA VAL A 188 25.29 5.65 -11.58
C VAL A 188 25.98 6.95 -12.02
N LYS A 189 26.57 7.00 -13.21
CA LYS A 189 27.14 8.23 -13.79
C LYS A 189 26.12 9.35 -13.90
N ASN A 190 24.85 9.02 -14.16
CA ASN A 190 23.77 9.99 -14.28
C ASN A 190 23.39 10.63 -12.92
N TRP A 191 23.93 10.09 -11.83
CA TRP A 191 23.75 10.56 -10.46
C TRP A 191 25.10 10.92 -9.82
N ASP A 192 26.06 11.43 -10.60
CA ASP A 192 27.38 11.86 -10.12
C ASP A 192 28.14 10.78 -9.32
N PHE A 193 27.97 9.51 -9.73
CA PHE A 193 28.54 8.34 -9.03
C PHE A 193 28.03 8.13 -7.59
N ASN A 194 26.91 8.78 -7.23
CA ASN A 194 26.26 8.64 -5.92
C ASN A 194 25.16 7.56 -5.96
N TRP A 195 25.48 6.40 -5.39
CA TRP A 195 24.57 5.24 -5.32
C TRP A 195 23.35 5.47 -4.43
N GLU A 196 23.50 6.21 -3.34
CA GLU A 196 22.40 6.53 -2.43
C GLU A 196 21.38 7.45 -3.12
N LEU A 197 21.88 8.47 -3.80
CA LEU A 197 21.05 9.40 -4.55
C LEU A 197 20.31 8.67 -5.68
N MET A 198 21.01 7.81 -6.43
CA MET A 198 20.39 6.95 -7.45
C MET A 198 19.27 6.08 -6.86
N LEU A 199 19.48 5.43 -5.72
CA LEU A 199 18.46 4.58 -5.08
C LEU A 199 17.25 5.40 -4.59
N ASN A 200 17.46 6.64 -4.18
CA ASN A 200 16.41 7.52 -3.64
C ASN A 200 15.60 8.25 -4.71
N ASP A 201 16.19 8.41 -5.89
CA ASP A 201 15.64 9.17 -7.02
C ASP A 201 15.03 8.26 -8.07
N ARG A 202 15.74 7.22 -8.52
CA ARG A 202 15.32 6.33 -9.62
C ARG A 202 14.20 5.38 -9.18
N PRO A 203 12.96 5.53 -9.71
CA PRO A 203 11.84 4.68 -9.32
C PRO A 203 12.00 3.22 -9.73
N PHE A 204 11.43 2.30 -8.93
CA PHE A 204 11.45 0.88 -9.22
C PHE A 204 10.25 0.15 -8.61
N ILE A 205 9.90 -0.99 -9.22
CA ILE A 205 8.83 -1.89 -8.77
C ILE A 205 9.38 -2.89 -7.76
N LYS A 206 8.59 -3.16 -6.72
CA LYS A 206 8.90 -4.14 -5.67
C LYS A 206 8.26 -5.49 -5.99
N TYR A 207 9.10 -6.53 -6.06
CA TYR A 207 8.66 -7.89 -6.42
C TYR A 207 8.37 -8.81 -5.22
N HIS A 208 8.82 -8.44 -4.01
CA HIS A 208 8.73 -9.27 -2.80
C HIS A 208 7.39 -9.14 -2.05
N GLY A 209 6.32 -8.77 -2.75
CA GLY A 209 5.05 -8.45 -2.12
C GLY A 209 3.92 -8.16 -3.12
N LEU A 210 2.91 -7.44 -2.63
CA LEU A 210 1.67 -7.15 -3.33
C LEU A 210 1.38 -5.66 -3.26
N TYR A 211 0.86 -5.11 -4.34
CA TYR A 211 0.25 -3.79 -4.34
C TYR A 211 -1.27 -3.98 -4.18
N ILE A 212 -1.82 -3.39 -3.12
CA ILE A 212 -3.22 -3.59 -2.72
C ILE A 212 -3.93 -2.23 -2.75
N SER A 213 -5.03 -2.15 -3.49
CA SER A 213 -5.96 -1.04 -3.47
C SER A 213 -7.27 -1.49 -2.81
N LYS A 214 -7.71 -0.78 -1.78
CA LYS A 214 -9.00 -1.00 -1.11
C LYS A 214 -9.94 0.12 -1.53
N VAL A 215 -11.06 -0.23 -2.14
CA VAL A 215 -12.10 0.71 -2.54
C VAL A 215 -13.38 0.35 -1.81
N THR A 216 -13.92 1.33 -1.07
CA THR A 216 -15.23 1.22 -0.43
C THR A 216 -16.17 2.17 -1.16
N TYR A 217 -17.36 1.71 -1.55
CA TYR A 217 -18.40 2.56 -2.13
C TYR A 217 -19.79 2.15 -1.66
N ILE A 218 -20.72 3.10 -1.71
CA ILE A 218 -22.13 2.85 -1.42
C ILE A 218 -22.78 2.36 -2.70
N SER A 219 -23.30 1.14 -2.68
CA SER A 219 -24.07 0.54 -3.77
C SER A 219 -25.56 0.68 -3.45
N GLU A 220 -26.32 1.11 -4.44
CA GLU A 220 -27.77 0.95 -4.45
C GLU A 220 -28.05 -0.44 -5.03
N GLY A 221 -28.73 -1.30 -4.28
CA GLY A 221 -29.12 -2.63 -4.73
C GLY A 221 -30.21 -2.57 -5.81
N ALA A 222 -30.50 -3.73 -6.41
CA ALA A 222 -31.57 -3.83 -7.40
C ALA A 222 -32.92 -3.53 -6.75
N ARG A 223 -33.68 -2.60 -7.34
CA ARG A 223 -35.05 -2.30 -6.90
C ARG A 223 -35.98 -3.35 -7.46
N GLU A 224 -36.22 -4.42 -6.70
CA GLU A 224 -37.23 -5.43 -7.08
C GLU A 224 -38.66 -4.97 -6.76
N SER A 225 -38.84 -3.97 -5.90
CA SER A 225 -40.16 -3.43 -5.53
C SER A 225 -40.08 -1.93 -5.26
N SER A 226 -41.13 -1.19 -5.59
CA SER A 226 -41.19 0.29 -5.46
C SER A 226 -40.98 0.81 -4.03
N PHE A 227 -41.18 -0.05 -3.02
CA PHE A 227 -41.03 0.28 -1.59
C PHE A 227 -39.67 -0.13 -1.01
N TYR A 228 -38.77 -0.69 -1.82
CA TYR A 228 -37.55 -1.32 -1.35
C TYR A 228 -36.36 -0.98 -2.24
N ALA A 229 -35.44 -0.18 -1.70
CA ALA A 229 -34.16 0.13 -2.31
C ALA A 229 -33.04 -0.12 -1.27
N PRO A 230 -32.52 -1.36 -1.17
CA PRO A 230 -31.46 -1.66 -0.22
C PRO A 230 -30.20 -0.90 -0.63
N VAL A 231 -29.54 -0.29 0.35
CA VAL A 231 -28.26 0.39 0.14
C VAL A 231 -27.23 -0.38 0.94
N LYS A 232 -26.04 -0.63 0.38
CA LYS A 232 -24.99 -1.33 1.13
C LYS A 232 -23.63 -0.71 0.89
N LEU A 233 -22.81 -0.73 1.93
CA LEU A 233 -21.40 -0.41 1.82
C LEU A 233 -20.69 -1.62 1.22
N VAL A 234 -20.18 -1.48 0.00
CA VAL A 234 -19.42 -2.53 -0.69
C VAL A 234 -17.96 -2.15 -0.66
N THR A 235 -17.15 -3.03 -0.08
CA THR A 235 -15.70 -2.95 -0.17
C THR A 235 -15.23 -4.01 -1.14
N TYR A 236 -14.36 -3.61 -2.05
CA TYR A 236 -13.62 -4.55 -2.88
C TYR A 236 -12.14 -4.15 -2.93
N PHE A 237 -11.32 -5.14 -3.24
CA PHE A 237 -9.88 -5.05 -3.28
C PHE A 237 -9.38 -5.34 -4.68
N ARG A 238 -8.34 -4.61 -5.09
CA ARG A 238 -7.53 -4.93 -6.25
C ARG A 238 -6.12 -5.30 -5.81
N TYR A 239 -5.65 -6.44 -6.29
CA TYR A 239 -4.33 -6.97 -6.00
C TYR A 239 -3.49 -6.96 -7.28
N LEU A 240 -2.27 -6.44 -7.19
CA LEU A 240 -1.25 -6.55 -8.23
C LEU A 240 0.01 -7.19 -7.65
N ARG A 241 0.50 -8.24 -8.31
CA ARG A 241 1.82 -8.83 -8.03
C ARG A 241 2.66 -8.81 -9.29
N PHE A 242 3.76 -8.07 -9.24
CA PHE A 242 4.70 -7.97 -10.33
C PHE A 242 5.75 -9.08 -10.25
N TYR A 243 6.27 -9.48 -11.41
CA TYR A 243 7.33 -10.47 -11.54
C TYR A 243 8.49 -9.92 -12.38
N PRO A 244 9.74 -10.35 -12.13
CA PRO A 244 10.92 -9.88 -12.89
C PRO A 244 10.91 -10.22 -14.39
N ASP A 245 10.01 -11.10 -14.83
CA ASP A 245 9.86 -11.47 -16.24
C ASP A 245 8.95 -10.53 -17.05
N GLY A 246 8.48 -9.45 -16.43
CA GLY A 246 7.60 -8.47 -17.08
C GLY A 246 6.13 -8.85 -17.03
N THR A 247 5.76 -9.89 -16.26
CA THR A 247 4.35 -10.24 -16.01
C THR A 247 3.82 -9.62 -14.73
N VAL A 248 2.54 -9.29 -14.71
CA VAL A 248 1.80 -8.84 -13.53
C VAL A 248 0.55 -9.70 -13.36
N PHE A 249 0.37 -10.22 -12.15
CA PHE A 249 -0.82 -10.96 -11.76
C PHE A 249 -1.81 -10.04 -11.07
N LYS A 250 -3.05 -10.03 -11.56
CA LYS A 250 -4.10 -9.07 -11.20
C LYS A 250 -5.33 -9.81 -10.71
N LEU A 251 -5.98 -9.29 -9.68
CA LEU A 251 -7.27 -9.79 -9.18
C LEU A 251 -8.10 -8.65 -8.62
N THR A 252 -9.39 -8.66 -8.94
CA THR A 252 -10.40 -7.81 -8.30
C THR A 252 -11.40 -8.71 -7.59
N THR A 253 -11.50 -8.59 -6.26
CA THR A 253 -12.39 -9.42 -5.43
C THR A 253 -12.89 -8.64 -4.22
N THR A 254 -13.98 -9.08 -3.59
CA THR A 254 -14.43 -8.61 -2.27
C THR A 254 -13.66 -9.26 -1.12
N ASP A 255 -12.86 -10.29 -1.39
CA ASP A 255 -12.12 -11.04 -0.37
C ASP A 255 -10.95 -10.23 0.21
N GLU A 256 -10.80 -10.32 1.53
CA GLU A 256 -9.77 -9.58 2.27
C GLU A 256 -8.35 -10.13 2.06
N PRO A 257 -7.31 -9.31 2.30
CA PRO A 257 -5.92 -9.72 2.07
C PRO A 257 -5.51 -11.00 2.79
N ASN A 258 -6.05 -11.25 3.98
CA ASN A 258 -5.71 -12.45 4.77
C ASN A 258 -6.08 -13.75 4.04
N GLN A 259 -7.12 -13.75 3.21
CA GLN A 259 -7.56 -14.91 2.44
C GLN A 259 -6.82 -15.02 1.10
N ILE A 260 -6.53 -13.88 0.46
CA ILE A 260 -5.93 -13.85 -0.88
C ILE A 260 -4.42 -14.04 -0.84
N VAL A 261 -3.70 -13.34 0.05
CA VAL A 261 -2.23 -13.31 0.10
C VAL A 261 -1.61 -14.71 0.15
N PRO A 262 -2.10 -15.70 0.93
CA PRO A 262 -1.48 -17.03 0.96
C PRO A 262 -1.55 -17.79 -0.37
N GLN A 263 -2.61 -17.57 -1.14
CA GLN A 263 -2.88 -18.30 -2.39
C GLN A 263 -2.59 -17.48 -3.66
N PHE A 264 -2.17 -16.21 -3.54
CA PHE A 264 -1.97 -15.31 -4.67
C PHE A 264 -0.67 -15.57 -5.45
N SER A 265 -0.63 -16.67 -6.19
CA SER A 265 0.46 -17.07 -7.09
C SER A 265 -0.04 -17.29 -8.52
N ARG A 266 0.87 -17.22 -9.50
CA ARG A 266 0.54 -17.52 -10.91
C ARG A 266 0.01 -18.95 -11.09
N GLU A 267 0.55 -19.89 -10.32
CA GLU A 267 0.14 -21.30 -10.34
C GLU A 267 -1.32 -21.50 -9.92
N ASN A 268 -1.81 -20.64 -9.02
CA ASN A 268 -3.17 -20.71 -8.50
C ASN A 268 -4.17 -19.85 -9.29
N GLN A 269 -3.76 -19.25 -10.42
CA GLN A 269 -4.66 -18.46 -11.26
C GLN A 269 -5.98 -19.17 -11.58
N PRO A 270 -6.01 -20.46 -11.98
CA PRO A 270 -7.26 -21.12 -12.37
C PRO A 270 -8.30 -21.21 -11.25
N HIS A 271 -7.86 -21.17 -9.99
CA HIS A 271 -8.72 -21.24 -8.81
C HIS A 271 -9.27 -19.87 -8.40
N LEU A 272 -8.65 -18.78 -8.87
CA LEU A 272 -9.03 -17.41 -8.56
C LEU A 272 -9.87 -16.83 -9.69
N LYS A 273 -11.19 -16.77 -9.49
CA LYS A 273 -12.13 -16.14 -10.43
C LYS A 273 -11.75 -14.68 -10.66
N ASN A 274 -11.93 -14.18 -11.88
CA ASN A 274 -11.60 -12.81 -12.29
C ASN A 274 -10.13 -12.42 -12.06
N SER A 275 -9.24 -13.41 -12.13
CA SER A 275 -7.80 -13.19 -12.08
C SER A 275 -7.19 -13.21 -13.48
N PHE A 276 -6.25 -12.31 -13.71
CA PHE A 276 -5.64 -12.10 -15.03
C PHE A 276 -4.13 -11.98 -14.90
N ILE A 277 -3.42 -12.57 -15.85
CA ILE A 277 -2.00 -12.30 -16.07
C ILE A 277 -1.90 -11.28 -17.22
N SER A 278 -1.10 -10.24 -17.02
CA SER A 278 -0.89 -9.18 -17.99
C SER A 278 0.61 -8.89 -18.09
N ARG A 279 1.03 -8.14 -19.11
CA ARG A 279 2.43 -7.68 -19.21
C ARG A 279 2.54 -6.26 -18.69
N PHE A 280 3.66 -5.93 -18.06
CA PHE A 280 3.97 -4.57 -17.65
C PHE A 280 5.30 -4.10 -18.21
N GLN A 281 5.43 -2.79 -18.38
CA GLN A 281 6.65 -2.09 -18.74
C GLN A 281 6.79 -0.88 -17.82
N LEU A 282 8.03 -0.53 -17.47
CA LEU A 282 8.40 0.60 -16.63
C LEU A 282 9.07 1.68 -17.48
N GLU A 283 8.78 2.93 -17.20
CA GLU A 283 9.48 4.11 -17.72
C GLU A 283 10.46 4.66 -16.68
N MET A 284 11.43 5.48 -17.12
CA MET A 284 12.46 6.01 -16.21
C MET A 284 11.94 6.98 -15.16
N ASP A 285 10.85 7.68 -15.46
CA ASP A 285 10.16 8.59 -14.55
C ASP A 285 9.26 7.87 -13.53
N GLY A 286 9.13 6.54 -13.63
CA GLY A 286 8.31 5.73 -12.74
C GLY A 286 6.88 5.49 -13.22
N GLN A 287 6.55 5.82 -14.47
CA GLN A 287 5.30 5.38 -15.08
C GLN A 287 5.34 3.88 -15.39
N ILE A 288 4.25 3.18 -15.05
CA ILE A 288 4.06 1.76 -15.31
C ILE A 288 2.92 1.61 -16.30
N LEU A 289 3.20 0.91 -17.39
CA LEU A 289 2.24 0.57 -18.41
C LEU A 289 1.89 -0.91 -18.30
N ILE A 290 0.63 -1.22 -18.02
CA ILE A 290 0.11 -2.59 -17.97
C ILE A 290 -0.77 -2.82 -19.20
N LYS A 291 -0.40 -3.82 -20.00
CA LYS A 291 -1.12 -4.21 -21.22
C LYS A 291 -1.71 -5.61 -21.05
N ARG A 292 -2.98 -5.75 -21.41
CA ARG A 292 -3.68 -7.04 -21.50
C ARG A 292 -4.37 -7.13 -22.84
N GLU A 293 -4.01 -8.15 -23.59
CA GLU A 293 -4.65 -8.49 -24.85
C GLU A 293 -5.75 -9.52 -24.56
N SER A 294 -6.93 -9.27 -25.13
CA SER A 294 -8.08 -10.17 -25.17
C SER A 294 -8.45 -10.37 -26.64
N GLU A 295 -9.32 -11.33 -26.95
CA GLU A 295 -9.78 -11.57 -28.33
C GLU A 295 -10.35 -10.28 -28.96
N ASP A 296 -11.27 -9.58 -28.27
CA ASP A 296 -11.95 -8.42 -28.84
C ASP A 296 -11.36 -7.04 -28.41
N TYR A 297 -10.54 -7.02 -27.35
CA TYR A 297 -10.14 -5.76 -26.70
C TYR A 297 -8.72 -5.80 -26.15
N ASN A 298 -7.99 -4.71 -26.37
CA ASN A 298 -6.70 -4.44 -25.76
C ASN A 298 -6.86 -3.44 -24.61
N PHE A 299 -6.64 -3.90 -23.39
CA PHE A 299 -6.73 -3.07 -22.19
C PHE A 299 -5.37 -2.48 -21.85
N LEU A 300 -5.35 -1.18 -21.58
CA LEU A 300 -4.16 -0.41 -21.28
C LEU A 300 -4.40 0.40 -20.01
N GLU A 301 -3.58 0.13 -18.99
CA GLU A 301 -3.62 0.80 -17.70
C GLU A 301 -2.27 1.47 -17.42
N GLU A 302 -2.34 2.73 -17.00
CA GLU A 302 -1.18 3.55 -16.68
C GLU A 302 -1.21 3.88 -15.20
N LEU A 303 -0.11 3.56 -14.51
CA LEU A 303 0.09 3.83 -13.09
C LEU A 303 1.37 4.63 -12.87
N GLU A 304 1.44 5.42 -11.80
CA GLU A 304 2.62 6.17 -11.41
C GLU A 304 3.19 5.66 -10.09
N ILE A 305 4.49 5.40 -10.03
CA ILE A 305 5.18 5.05 -8.78
C ILE A 305 5.38 6.29 -7.93
N VAL A 306 4.84 6.26 -6.71
CA VAL A 306 4.93 7.37 -5.75
C VAL A 306 5.47 6.89 -4.41
N SER A 307 6.21 7.78 -3.73
CA SER A 307 6.70 7.54 -2.37
C SER A 307 5.62 7.85 -1.33
N LEU A 308 5.53 7.02 -0.28
CA LEU A 308 4.59 7.21 0.82
C LEU A 308 5.33 7.68 2.07
N GLY A 309 5.44 9.00 2.25
CA GLY A 309 6.23 9.60 3.33
C GLY A 309 7.71 9.20 3.20
N TYR A 310 8.28 8.59 4.25
CA TYR A 310 9.65 8.06 4.21
C TYR A 310 9.78 6.77 3.38
N ARG A 311 8.69 6.09 3.07
CA ARG A 311 8.71 4.83 2.32
C ARG A 311 8.79 5.13 0.82
N LYS A 312 10.00 5.10 0.28
CA LYS A 312 10.26 5.30 -1.14
C LYS A 312 9.54 4.27 -2.02
N PHE A 313 8.93 4.73 -3.11
CA PHE A 313 8.33 3.90 -4.17
C PHE A 313 7.36 2.83 -3.63
N HIS A 314 6.49 3.21 -2.71
CA HIS A 314 5.63 2.28 -1.96
C HIS A 314 4.16 2.35 -2.37
N ARG A 315 3.81 3.26 -3.29
CA ARG A 315 2.46 3.50 -3.77
C ARG A 315 2.42 3.53 -5.29
N LEU A 316 1.33 3.03 -5.87
CA LEU A 316 1.00 3.21 -7.29
C LEU A 316 -0.27 4.04 -7.41
N ASN A 317 -0.20 5.19 -8.06
CA ASN A 317 -1.35 6.03 -8.35
C ASN A 317 -1.91 5.73 -9.74
N TRP A 318 -3.22 5.83 -9.92
CA TRP A 318 -3.82 5.72 -11.24
C TRP A 318 -3.56 6.97 -12.08
N ILE A 319 -3.05 6.80 -13.29
CA ILE A 319 -2.99 7.85 -14.31
C ILE A 319 -4.18 7.70 -15.24
N SER A 320 -4.32 6.55 -15.89
CA SER A 320 -5.39 6.27 -16.84
C SER A 320 -5.73 4.78 -16.90
N SER A 321 -6.94 4.46 -17.35
CA SER A 321 -7.35 3.10 -17.69
C SER A 321 -8.20 3.18 -18.94
N SER A 322 -7.79 2.49 -20.00
CA SER A 322 -8.39 2.56 -21.33
C SER A 322 -8.47 1.19 -21.97
N TYR A 323 -9.30 1.09 -23.00
CA TYR A 323 -9.40 -0.09 -23.85
C TYR A 323 -9.40 0.34 -25.31
N ILE A 324 -8.88 -0.51 -26.18
CA ILE A 324 -8.86 -0.33 -27.63
C ILE A 324 -9.60 -1.50 -28.24
N ASN A 325 -10.64 -1.22 -29.03
CA ASN A 325 -11.44 -2.22 -29.75
C ASN A 325 -10.70 -2.71 -31.00
N GLU A 326 -11.20 -3.76 -31.64
CA GLU A 326 -10.73 -4.22 -32.96
C GLU A 326 -10.72 -3.10 -34.01
N ASP A 327 -11.72 -2.21 -33.97
CA ASP A 327 -11.84 -1.06 -34.88
C ASP A 327 -10.81 0.06 -34.61
N GLY A 328 -9.99 -0.08 -33.56
CA GLY A 328 -9.01 0.93 -33.13
C GLY A 328 -9.59 2.09 -32.31
N GLU A 329 -10.89 2.06 -32.02
CA GLU A 329 -11.52 3.04 -31.14
C GLU A 329 -11.03 2.90 -29.71
N LYS A 330 -10.58 4.01 -29.12
CA LYS A 330 -10.07 4.05 -27.74
C LYS A 330 -11.13 4.57 -26.78
N GLY A 331 -11.58 3.71 -25.87
CA GLY A 331 -12.45 4.07 -24.75
C GLY A 331 -11.68 4.26 -23.44
N TYR A 332 -12.24 5.05 -22.52
CA TYR A 332 -11.64 5.31 -21.20
C TYR A 332 -12.57 4.87 -20.07
N PHE A 333 -12.00 4.22 -19.05
CA PHE A 333 -12.69 3.91 -17.81
C PHE A 333 -12.63 5.09 -16.84
N THR A 334 -13.70 5.30 -16.08
CA THR A 334 -13.75 6.38 -15.09
C THR A 334 -12.97 6.02 -13.83
N LEU A 335 -11.99 6.85 -13.47
CA LEU A 335 -11.15 6.65 -12.28
C LEU A 335 -11.66 7.32 -11.00
N LYS A 336 -12.84 7.97 -11.02
CA LYS A 336 -13.35 8.78 -9.89
C LYS A 336 -13.44 8.02 -8.55
N LYS A 337 -13.74 6.72 -8.62
CA LYS A 337 -13.88 5.86 -7.44
C LYS A 337 -12.61 5.04 -7.16
N GLU A 338 -11.62 5.14 -8.03
CA GLU A 338 -10.40 4.37 -7.93
C GLU A 338 -9.50 4.92 -6.82
N LYS A 339 -8.80 4.01 -6.16
CA LYS A 339 -7.85 4.33 -5.08
C LYS A 339 -6.46 3.84 -5.46
N PRO A 340 -5.40 4.50 -4.96
CA PRO A 340 -4.05 4.08 -5.25
C PRO A 340 -3.75 2.72 -4.58
N PHE A 341 -2.81 1.99 -5.16
CA PHE A 341 -2.32 0.76 -4.57
C PHE A 341 -1.20 1.06 -3.58
N ASN A 342 -1.24 0.46 -2.39
CA ASN A 342 -0.13 0.51 -1.44
C ASN A 342 0.59 -0.84 -1.41
N PHE A 343 1.91 -0.81 -1.35
CA PHE A 343 2.72 -2.02 -1.29
C PHE A 343 2.66 -2.68 0.09
N SER A 344 2.52 -4.00 0.11
CA SER A 344 2.54 -4.87 1.29
C SER A 344 3.56 -5.98 1.04
N GLY A 345 4.60 -6.05 1.87
CA GLY A 345 5.65 -7.07 1.77
C GLY A 345 5.15 -8.43 2.25
N VAL A 346 5.52 -9.51 1.55
CA VAL A 346 5.09 -10.88 1.87
C VAL A 346 6.30 -11.80 1.98
N LYS A 347 6.64 -12.26 3.20
CA LYS A 347 7.82 -13.10 3.46
C LYS A 347 7.91 -14.34 2.57
N ALA A 348 6.78 -15.00 2.32
CA ALA A 348 6.73 -16.19 1.46
C ALA A 348 7.19 -15.94 0.01
N TYR A 349 7.12 -14.69 -0.47
CA TYR A 349 7.43 -14.34 -1.86
C TYR A 349 8.89 -13.99 -2.10
N HIS A 350 9.74 -14.09 -1.07
CA HIS A 350 11.16 -13.70 -1.14
C HIS A 350 12.03 -14.72 -1.90
N LYS A 351 11.47 -15.86 -2.33
CA LYS A 351 12.17 -16.91 -3.08
C LYS A 351 12.29 -16.63 -4.59
N ILE A 352 12.07 -15.40 -5.07
CA ILE A 352 12.00 -15.03 -6.50
C ILE A 352 13.13 -14.08 -6.92
#